data_AF-A0A835NMU0-F1
#
_entry.id   AF-A0A835NMU0-F1
#
_cell.length_a   1.000
_cell.length_b   1.000
_cell.length_c   1.000
_cell.angle_alpha   90.00
_cell.angle_beta   90.00
_cell.angle_gamma   90.00
#
_symmetry.space_group_name_H-M   'P 1'
#
loop_
_entity.id
_entity.type
_entity.pdbx_description
1 polymer ?
#
loop_
_entity_poly.entity_id
_entity_poly.type
_entity_poly.pdbx_seq_one_letter_code
_entity_poly.pdbx_strand_id
1 'polypeptide(L)'
;MEVLKKEVRAMLIAAKAGLTPEQLEEQYMAMVCKPLPLHDLGFQSTLELVTQMPEVVRICSSKNGTLILKAIADDSTKGIAKLVANQKVKTRKASKKTAMKTNATFPTKNSKNPQSFQTVSARTPILPAAVKAELQDLLSSSPLLLMDLDKAFLRHFGRAFQYRQYGFLSMFEVLRSMSDSVVIEQTKAGSLVVLRKYVAS
;
A
#
# COMPACT_ATOMS: atom_id res chain seq x y z
N MET A 1 -11.08 -25.75 4.95
CA MET A 1 -10.01 -25.56 3.94
C MET A 1 -10.38 -24.65 2.78
N GLU A 2 -11.63 -24.65 2.27
CA GLU A 2 -11.98 -23.84 1.08
C GLU A 2 -11.79 -22.32 1.26
N VAL A 3 -12.09 -21.78 2.44
CA VAL A 3 -11.89 -20.35 2.75
C VAL A 3 -10.39 -20.00 2.64
N LEU A 4 -9.54 -20.75 3.32
CA LEU A 4 -8.08 -20.58 3.26
C LEU A 4 -7.55 -20.69 1.83
N LYS A 5 -8.03 -21.65 1.04
CA LYS A 5 -7.66 -21.78 -0.38
C LYS A 5 -7.98 -20.51 -1.17
N LYS A 6 -9.13 -19.87 -0.91
CA LYS A 6 -9.51 -18.60 -1.56
C LYS A 6 -8.65 -17.42 -1.08
N GLU A 7 -8.35 -17.35 0.21
CA GLU A 7 -7.47 -16.31 0.78
C GLU A 7 -6.05 -16.40 0.21
N VAL A 8 -5.45 -17.58 0.22
CA VAL A 8 -4.14 -17.85 -0.36
C VAL A 8 -4.13 -17.55 -1.86
N ARG A 9 -5.17 -17.95 -2.60
CA ARG A 9 -5.31 -17.63 -4.02
C ARG A 9 -5.33 -16.12 -4.25
N ALA A 10 -6.15 -15.38 -3.51
CA ALA A 10 -6.30 -13.94 -3.67
C ALA A 10 -4.99 -13.21 -3.42
N MET A 11 -4.26 -13.56 -2.35
CA MET A 11 -2.95 -12.99 -2.06
C MET A 11 -1.92 -13.26 -3.15
N LEU A 12 -1.83 -14.51 -3.62
CA LEU A 12 -0.88 -14.88 -4.67
C LEU A 12 -1.26 -14.27 -6.04
N ILE A 13 -2.55 -14.04 -6.31
CA ILE A 13 -3.00 -13.33 -7.52
C ILE A 13 -2.59 -11.86 -7.46
N ALA A 14 -2.73 -11.21 -6.30
CA ALA A 14 -2.30 -9.83 -6.11
C ALA A 14 -0.77 -9.69 -6.27
N ALA A 15 -0.01 -10.69 -5.84
CA ALA A 15 1.44 -10.74 -5.99
C ALA A 15 1.86 -11.21 -7.40
N LYS A 16 1.91 -10.29 -8.38
CA LYS A 16 2.32 -10.59 -9.77
C LYS A 16 3.61 -11.43 -9.89
N ALA A 17 4.63 -11.13 -9.07
CA ALA A 17 5.91 -11.83 -9.11
C ALA A 17 5.88 -13.21 -8.44
N GLY A 18 4.82 -13.52 -7.69
CA GLY A 18 4.77 -14.56 -6.69
C GLY A 18 5.35 -14.09 -5.35
N LEU A 19 5.28 -14.98 -4.36
CA LEU A 19 5.78 -14.76 -2.99
C LEU A 19 6.69 -15.92 -2.57
N THR A 20 7.66 -15.67 -1.69
CA THR A 20 8.30 -16.77 -0.95
C THR A 20 7.34 -17.33 0.12
N PRO A 21 7.61 -18.51 0.68
CA PRO A 21 6.83 -19.03 1.80
C PRO A 21 6.78 -18.05 2.99
N GLU A 22 7.92 -17.45 3.33
CA GLU A 22 8.01 -16.47 4.43
C GLU A 22 7.17 -15.21 4.13
N GLN A 23 7.26 -14.69 2.90
CA GLN A 23 6.47 -13.54 2.48
C GLN A 23 4.97 -13.84 2.48
N LEU A 24 4.57 -15.08 2.20
CA LEU A 24 3.18 -15.50 2.27
C LEU A 24 2.66 -15.39 3.70
N GLU A 25 3.43 -15.85 4.69
CA GLU A 25 3.08 -15.76 6.12
C GLU A 25 2.97 -14.31 6.58
N GLU A 26 3.96 -13.47 6.23
CA GLU A 26 3.96 -12.04 6.55
C GLU A 26 2.75 -11.32 5.95
N GLN A 27 2.45 -11.56 4.68
CA GLN A 27 1.30 -10.94 4.00
C GLN A 27 -0.03 -11.45 4.54
N TYR A 28 -0.12 -12.73 4.88
CA TYR A 28 -1.32 -13.30 5.49
C TYR A 28 -1.59 -12.65 6.85
N MET A 29 -0.56 -12.51 7.69
CA MET A 29 -0.65 -11.78 8.95
C MET A 29 -1.09 -10.33 8.72
N ALA A 30 -0.50 -9.64 7.74
CA ALA A 30 -0.81 -8.24 7.46
C ALA A 30 -2.24 -8.01 6.96
N MET A 31 -2.81 -8.93 6.17
CA MET A 31 -4.14 -8.76 5.57
C MET A 31 -5.27 -9.37 6.41
N VAL A 32 -5.01 -10.51 7.06
CA VAL A 32 -6.01 -11.29 7.81
C VAL A 32 -5.91 -11.03 9.31
N CYS A 33 -4.86 -10.35 9.77
CA CYS A 33 -4.56 -10.08 11.19
C CYS A 33 -4.47 -11.37 12.03
N LYS A 34 -4.09 -12.48 11.41
CA LYS A 34 -3.93 -13.80 12.03
C LYS A 34 -2.73 -14.51 11.42
N PRO A 35 -2.01 -15.36 12.18
CA PRO A 35 -0.99 -16.21 11.61
C PRO A 35 -1.62 -17.20 10.63
N LEU A 36 -0.81 -17.64 9.65
CA LEU A 36 -1.21 -18.72 8.76
C LEU A 36 -1.51 -19.97 9.63
N PRO A 37 -2.66 -20.63 9.45
CA PRO A 37 -3.12 -21.66 10.38
C PRO A 37 -2.41 -23.01 10.17
N LEU A 38 -1.07 -23.02 10.20
CA LEU A 38 -0.25 -24.20 9.99
C LEU A 38 -0.49 -25.24 11.08
N HIS A 39 -0.33 -24.84 12.34
CA HIS A 39 -0.48 -25.73 13.51
C HIS A 39 -1.91 -26.26 13.66
N ASP A 40 -2.91 -25.41 13.43
CA ASP A 40 -4.33 -25.78 13.50
C ASP A 40 -4.69 -26.85 12.46
N LEU A 41 -4.00 -26.83 11.32
CA LEU A 41 -4.18 -27.78 10.23
C LEU A 41 -3.17 -28.94 10.27
N GLY A 42 -2.29 -29.00 11.29
CA GLY A 42 -1.29 -30.05 11.45
C GLY A 42 -0.07 -29.95 10.54
N PHE A 43 0.15 -28.81 9.88
CA PHE A 43 1.29 -28.60 8.99
C PHE A 43 2.53 -28.09 9.73
N GLN A 44 3.70 -28.61 9.35
CA GLN A 44 5.00 -28.21 9.91
C GLN A 44 5.63 -27.02 9.18
N SER A 45 5.17 -26.71 7.97
CA SER A 45 5.69 -25.57 7.20
C SER A 45 4.68 -25.05 6.19
N THR A 46 4.86 -23.78 5.78
CA THR A 46 4.10 -23.18 4.68
C THR A 46 4.26 -23.96 3.37
N LEU A 47 5.44 -24.55 3.14
CA LEU A 47 5.68 -25.39 1.97
C LEU A 47 4.77 -26.63 1.98
N GLU A 48 4.60 -27.27 3.13
CA GLU A 48 3.73 -28.43 3.32
C GLU A 48 2.25 -28.07 3.17
N LEU A 49 1.83 -26.90 3.67
CA LEU A 49 0.48 -26.40 3.45
C LEU A 49 0.19 -26.20 1.95
N VAL A 50 1.10 -25.57 1.20
CA VAL A 50 0.84 -25.26 -0.22
C VAL A 50 0.91 -26.48 -1.13
N THR A 51 1.66 -27.52 -0.76
CA THR A 51 1.66 -28.80 -1.51
C THR A 51 0.32 -29.53 -1.38
N GLN A 52 -0.44 -29.31 -0.31
CA GLN A 52 -1.81 -29.84 -0.15
C GLN A 52 -2.88 -29.08 -0.95
N MET A 53 -2.53 -28.01 -1.66
CA MET A 53 -3.47 -27.25 -2.51
C MET A 53 -2.91 -26.98 -3.92
N PRO A 54 -2.63 -28.05 -4.69
CA PRO A 54 -2.05 -27.93 -6.03
C PRO A 54 -2.97 -27.26 -7.04
N GLU A 55 -4.27 -27.12 -6.75
CA GLU A 55 -5.21 -26.36 -7.60
C GLU A 55 -5.18 -24.84 -7.33
N VAL A 56 -4.48 -24.41 -6.28
CA VAL A 56 -4.37 -23.00 -5.86
C VAL A 56 -2.97 -22.47 -6.12
N VAL A 57 -1.94 -23.25 -5.81
CA VAL A 57 -0.55 -22.79 -5.78
C VAL A 57 0.32 -23.60 -6.73
N ARG A 58 1.09 -22.89 -7.54
CA ARG A 58 2.20 -23.45 -8.32
C ARG A 58 3.52 -23.05 -7.69
N ILE A 59 4.33 -24.03 -7.33
CA ILE A 59 5.68 -23.83 -6.80
C ILE A 59 6.66 -23.71 -7.98
N CYS A 60 7.42 -22.62 -8.04
CA CYS A 60 8.42 -22.35 -9.06
C CYS A 60 9.79 -22.14 -8.42
N SER A 61 10.85 -22.74 -8.97
CA SER A 61 12.22 -22.42 -8.55
C SER A 61 12.73 -21.21 -9.32
N SER A 62 13.23 -20.20 -8.59
CA SER A 62 13.90 -19.04 -9.17
C SER A 62 15.34 -19.38 -9.57
N LYS A 63 15.94 -18.58 -10.47
CA LYS A 63 17.34 -18.73 -10.90
C LYS A 63 18.34 -18.65 -9.74
N ASN A 64 17.95 -18.05 -8.63
CA ASN A 64 18.76 -17.88 -7.43
C ASN A 64 18.57 -19.03 -6.42
N GLY A 65 17.83 -20.09 -6.77
CA GLY A 65 17.53 -21.21 -5.88
C GLY A 65 16.33 -20.99 -4.95
N THR A 66 15.80 -19.77 -4.85
CA THR A 66 14.63 -19.46 -4.01
C THR A 66 13.33 -20.02 -4.59
N LEU A 67 12.49 -20.59 -3.73
CA LEU A 67 11.15 -21.05 -4.08
C LEU A 67 10.16 -19.88 -4.14
N ILE A 68 9.42 -19.80 -5.24
CA ILE A 68 8.42 -18.77 -5.50
C ILE A 68 7.07 -19.44 -5.71
N LEU A 69 6.11 -19.06 -4.88
CA LEU A 69 4.73 -19.48 -4.93
C LEU A 69 3.96 -18.56 -5.88
N LYS A 70 3.23 -19.14 -6.84
CA LYS A 70 2.37 -18.40 -7.78
C LYS A 70 0.95 -18.93 -7.73
N ALA A 71 -0.02 -18.06 -7.93
CA ALA A 71 -1.41 -18.48 -7.98
C ALA A 71 -1.72 -19.24 -9.27
N ILE A 72 -2.62 -20.21 -9.14
CA ILE A 72 -3.36 -20.80 -10.24
C ILE A 72 -4.74 -20.16 -10.22
N ALA A 73 -5.07 -19.44 -11.29
CA ALA A 73 -6.35 -18.79 -11.43
C ALA A 73 -7.44 -19.82 -11.75
N ASP A 74 -8.53 -19.76 -10.99
CA ASP A 74 -9.77 -20.48 -11.28
C ASP A 74 -10.69 -19.63 -12.17
N ASP A 75 -11.83 -20.19 -12.60
CA ASP A 75 -12.74 -19.51 -13.51
C ASP A 75 -13.18 -18.13 -13.04
N SER A 76 -13.43 -17.98 -11.73
CA SER A 76 -13.84 -16.71 -11.12
C SER A 76 -12.70 -15.68 -11.01
N THR A 77 -11.45 -16.13 -11.02
CA THR A 77 -10.27 -15.27 -10.79
C THR A 77 -9.39 -15.04 -12.03
N LYS A 78 -9.69 -15.69 -13.16
CA LYS A 78 -9.00 -15.52 -14.47
C LYS A 78 -8.91 -14.05 -14.90
N GLY A 79 -10.01 -13.30 -14.78
CA GLY A 79 -10.05 -11.88 -15.18
C GLY A 79 -9.07 -11.03 -14.37
N ILE A 80 -9.09 -11.19 -13.04
CA ILE A 80 -8.22 -10.47 -12.11
C ILE A 80 -6.76 -10.85 -12.35
N ALA A 81 -6.46 -12.14 -12.50
CA ALA A 81 -5.11 -12.61 -12.79
C ALA A 81 -4.56 -12.00 -14.09
N LYS A 82 -5.38 -11.91 -15.15
CA LYS A 82 -4.99 -11.26 -16.41
C LYS A 82 -4.73 -9.76 -16.22
N LEU A 83 -5.54 -9.07 -15.44
CA LEU A 83 -5.33 -7.65 -15.13
C LEU A 83 -4.03 -7.44 -14.36
N VAL A 84 -3.78 -8.25 -13.31
CA VAL A 84 -2.55 -8.18 -12.52
C VAL A 84 -1.32 -8.49 -13.37
N ALA A 85 -1.38 -9.52 -14.23
CA ALA A 85 -0.29 -9.85 -15.16
C ALA A 85 0.07 -8.68 -16.08
N ASN A 86 -0.90 -7.84 -16.46
CA ASN A 86 -0.69 -6.66 -17.31
C ASN A 86 -0.26 -5.40 -16.55
N GLN A 87 -0.17 -5.43 -15.21
CA GLN A 87 0.32 -4.29 -14.44
C GLN A 87 1.77 -3.97 -14.80
N LYS A 88 2.06 -2.70 -15.09
CA LYS A 88 3.43 -2.21 -15.25
C LYS A 88 4.12 -2.25 -13.89
N VAL A 89 5.10 -3.13 -13.75
CA VAL A 89 5.96 -3.15 -12.56
C VAL A 89 6.80 -1.88 -12.62
N LYS A 90 6.55 -0.93 -11.72
CA LYS A 90 7.45 0.22 -11.51
C LYS A 90 8.71 -0.30 -10.82
N THR A 91 9.53 -1.09 -11.51
CA THR A 91 10.87 -1.40 -11.01
C THR A 91 11.66 -0.11 -11.05
N ARG A 92 11.96 0.48 -9.88
CA ARG A 92 13.08 1.41 -9.74
C ARG A 92 14.36 0.60 -10.00
N LYS A 93 14.70 0.38 -11.26
CA LYS A 93 15.99 -0.12 -11.69
C LYS A 93 16.47 0.76 -12.83
N ALA A 94 17.62 1.38 -12.60
CA ALA A 94 18.38 2.12 -13.59
C ALA A 94 18.61 1.24 -14.83
N SER A 95 17.90 1.53 -15.91
CA SER A 95 18.21 0.98 -17.23
C SER A 95 18.95 2.06 -18.02
N LYS A 96 20.27 1.96 -17.97
CA LYS A 96 21.19 2.54 -18.95
C LYS A 96 20.98 1.80 -20.28
N LYS A 97 20.96 2.58 -21.37
CA LYS A 97 21.05 2.22 -22.81
C LYS A 97 19.73 1.69 -23.41
N THR A 98 19.27 2.13 -24.59
CA THR A 98 19.98 2.75 -25.72
C THR A 98 18.95 3.52 -26.57
N ALA A 99 19.18 4.81 -26.81
CA ALA A 99 18.43 5.57 -27.82
C ALA A 99 18.97 5.18 -29.20
N MET A 100 18.17 4.44 -29.97
CA MET A 100 18.35 4.35 -31.41
C MET A 100 17.21 5.13 -32.07
N LYS A 101 17.63 6.16 -32.81
CA LYS A 101 16.84 7.08 -33.63
C LYS A 101 15.99 6.31 -34.63
N THR A 102 14.76 6.75 -34.87
CA THR A 102 14.27 7.03 -36.23
C THR A 102 13.22 8.15 -36.18
N ASN A 103 13.36 9.09 -37.11
CA ASN A 103 12.52 10.25 -37.31
C ASN A 103 11.14 9.86 -37.84
N ALA A 104 10.09 10.52 -37.34
CA ALA A 104 8.91 10.81 -38.14
C ALA A 104 8.31 12.15 -37.67
N THR A 105 8.56 13.16 -38.48
CA THR A 105 8.00 14.51 -38.46
C THR A 105 6.50 14.47 -38.67
N PHE A 106 5.68 15.00 -37.74
CA PHE A 106 4.45 15.75 -38.06
C PHE A 106 4.09 16.68 -36.88
N PRO A 107 3.90 18.00 -37.11
CA PRO A 107 3.36 18.91 -36.11
C PRO A 107 1.83 18.94 -36.22
N THR A 108 1.11 18.83 -35.11
CA THR A 108 -0.26 19.35 -35.09
C THR A 108 -0.62 19.96 -33.74
N LYS A 109 -1.36 21.05 -33.85
CA LYS A 109 -1.63 22.05 -32.84
C LYS A 109 -2.77 21.57 -31.94
N ASN A 110 -2.57 21.81 -30.64
CA ASN A 110 -3.54 22.37 -29.70
C ASN A 110 -5.01 21.90 -29.79
N SER A 111 -5.46 21.10 -28.82
CA SER A 111 -6.78 21.29 -28.23
C SER A 111 -6.78 20.90 -26.76
N LYS A 112 -7.45 21.74 -25.98
CA LYS A 112 -7.45 21.83 -24.53
C LYS A 112 -8.08 20.59 -23.90
N ASN A 113 -7.38 19.97 -22.96
CA ASN A 113 -8.02 19.16 -21.93
C ASN A 113 -7.23 19.29 -20.60
N PRO A 114 -7.74 20.00 -19.58
CA PRO A 114 -7.08 20.07 -18.28
C PRO A 114 -7.51 18.87 -17.43
N GLN A 115 -7.06 17.68 -17.79
CA GLN A 115 -7.10 16.53 -16.88
C GLN A 115 -5.77 15.79 -16.95
N SER A 116 -4.73 16.55 -16.60
CA SER A 116 -3.46 16.00 -16.17
C SER A 116 -3.69 15.30 -14.84
N PHE A 117 -4.02 14.01 -14.89
CA PHE A 117 -3.68 13.09 -13.82
C PHE A 117 -2.16 13.04 -13.80
N GLN A 118 -1.57 13.98 -13.06
CA GLN A 118 -0.14 14.06 -12.85
C GLN A 118 0.32 12.70 -12.33
N THR A 119 1.03 12.00 -13.19
CA THR A 119 1.90 10.89 -12.88
C THR A 119 2.75 11.28 -11.66
N VAL A 120 2.40 10.72 -10.50
CA VAL A 120 3.17 10.79 -9.25
C VAL A 120 4.51 10.08 -9.47
N SER A 121 5.41 10.81 -10.11
CA SER A 121 6.82 10.51 -10.27
C SER A 121 7.51 10.94 -8.98
N ALA A 122 7.75 10.00 -8.06
CA ALA A 122 8.80 10.04 -7.05
C ALA A 122 9.12 11.42 -6.45
N ARG A 123 8.10 12.21 -6.12
CA ARG A 123 8.26 13.42 -5.32
C ARG A 123 8.07 12.97 -3.88
N THR A 124 8.95 13.41 -3.00
CA THR A 124 8.70 13.37 -1.57
C THR A 124 7.28 13.89 -1.33
N PRO A 125 6.45 13.19 -0.54
CA PRO A 125 5.10 13.67 -0.27
C PRO A 125 5.24 14.99 0.48
N ILE A 126 4.89 16.10 -0.19
CA ILE A 126 4.94 17.44 0.39
C ILE A 126 3.52 17.76 0.81
N LEU A 127 3.30 17.82 2.11
CA LEU A 127 2.04 18.31 2.67
C LEU A 127 1.90 19.79 2.29
N PRO A 128 0.86 20.20 1.54
CA PRO A 128 0.66 21.60 1.21
C PRO A 128 0.57 22.44 2.48
N ALA A 129 1.14 23.66 2.45
CA ALA A 129 1.18 24.53 3.63
C ALA A 129 -0.22 24.84 4.19
N ALA A 130 -1.22 24.98 3.32
CA ALA A 130 -2.62 25.15 3.72
C ALA A 130 -3.15 23.96 4.54
N VAL A 131 -2.88 22.73 4.07
CA VAL A 131 -3.31 21.50 4.74
C VAL A 131 -2.57 21.30 6.06
N LYS A 132 -1.28 21.67 6.11
CA LYS A 132 -0.51 21.70 7.35
C LYS A 132 -1.13 22.69 8.35
N ALA A 133 -1.50 23.89 7.92
CA ALA A 133 -2.13 24.90 8.78
C ALA A 133 -3.50 24.43 9.29
N GLU A 134 -4.30 23.76 8.47
CA GLU A 134 -5.60 23.20 8.88
C GLU A 134 -5.47 22.11 9.94
N LEU A 135 -4.50 21.21 9.80
CA LEU A 135 -4.20 20.22 10.82
C LEU A 135 -3.67 20.87 12.10
N GLN A 136 -2.87 21.92 11.99
CA GLN A 136 -2.40 22.68 13.15
C GLN A 136 -3.54 23.40 13.86
N ASP A 137 -4.45 24.01 13.11
CA ASP A 137 -5.63 24.72 13.63
C ASP A 137 -6.57 23.76 14.38
N LEU A 138 -6.82 22.59 13.79
CA LEU A 138 -7.59 21.52 14.43
C LEU A 138 -6.97 21.07 15.76
N LEU A 139 -5.64 20.88 15.79
CA LEU A 139 -4.91 20.46 16.98
C LEU A 139 -4.65 21.59 17.98
N SER A 140 -4.77 22.86 17.56
CA SER A 140 -4.70 24.02 18.45
C SER A 140 -5.97 24.16 19.30
N SER A 141 -7.09 23.66 18.79
CA SER A 141 -8.36 23.67 19.52
C SER A 141 -8.40 22.60 20.62
N SER A 142 -7.88 21.40 20.34
CA SER A 142 -7.79 20.31 21.32
C SER A 142 -6.82 19.22 20.87
N PRO A 143 -6.11 18.54 21.79
CA PRO A 143 -5.40 17.31 21.47
C PRO A 143 -6.40 16.20 21.09
N LEU A 144 -6.09 15.43 20.05
CA LEU A 144 -7.02 14.45 19.48
C LEU A 144 -6.36 13.09 19.33
N LEU A 145 -7.13 12.02 19.57
CA LEU A 145 -6.68 10.67 19.24
C LEU A 145 -6.55 10.53 17.72
N LEU A 146 -5.53 9.80 17.28
CA LEU A 146 -5.29 9.51 15.86
C LEU A 146 -6.52 8.91 15.17
N MET A 147 -7.29 8.09 15.90
CA MET A 147 -8.52 7.46 15.41
C MET A 147 -9.67 8.44 15.19
N ASP A 148 -9.73 9.52 15.98
CA ASP A 148 -10.80 10.52 15.88
C ASP A 148 -10.40 11.74 15.05
N LEU A 149 -9.14 11.81 14.61
CA LEU A 149 -8.62 12.93 13.85
C LEU A 149 -9.36 13.11 12.50
N ASP A 150 -9.70 12.02 11.81
CA ASP A 150 -10.48 12.10 10.56
C ASP A 150 -11.91 12.62 10.82
N LYS A 151 -12.56 12.14 11.89
CA LYS A 151 -13.89 12.61 12.30
C LYS A 151 -13.85 14.08 12.71
N ALA A 152 -12.86 14.49 13.48
CA ALA A 152 -12.69 15.87 13.93
C ALA A 152 -12.41 16.80 12.74
N PHE A 153 -11.56 16.38 11.80
CA PHE A 153 -11.28 17.12 10.57
C PHE A 153 -12.53 17.28 9.70
N LEU A 154 -13.33 16.21 9.55
CA LEU A 154 -14.62 16.26 8.86
C LEU A 154 -15.59 17.23 9.53
N ARG A 155 -15.68 17.22 10.87
CA ARG A 155 -16.56 18.12 11.62
C ARG A 155 -16.15 19.59 11.52
N HIS A 156 -14.85 19.88 11.47
CA HIS A 156 -14.33 21.25 11.45
C HIS A 156 -14.32 21.86 10.04
N PHE A 157 -13.94 21.05 9.03
CA PHE A 157 -13.71 21.53 7.66
C PHE A 157 -14.75 21.05 6.64
N GLY A 158 -15.74 20.25 7.08
CA GLY A 158 -16.81 19.72 6.23
C GLY A 158 -16.35 18.74 5.16
N ARG A 159 -15.10 18.23 5.24
CA ARG A 159 -14.51 17.33 4.25
C ARG A 159 -13.65 16.27 4.90
N ALA A 160 -13.62 15.06 4.32
CA ALA A 160 -12.73 14.00 4.76
C ALA A 160 -11.28 14.32 4.39
N PHE A 161 -10.33 13.87 5.21
CA PHE A 161 -8.92 14.17 4.98
C PHE A 161 -8.32 13.27 3.89
N GLN A 162 -8.03 13.86 2.72
CA GLN A 162 -7.59 13.12 1.53
C GLN A 162 -6.06 12.96 1.45
N TYR A 163 -5.44 12.32 2.44
CA TYR A 163 -3.98 12.11 2.52
C TYR A 163 -3.38 11.45 1.27
N ARG A 164 -4.15 10.58 0.58
CA ARG A 164 -3.73 9.94 -0.68
C ARG A 164 -3.51 10.93 -1.83
N GLN A 165 -4.23 12.04 -1.87
CA GLN A 165 -4.10 13.06 -2.92
C GLN A 165 -2.78 13.83 -2.81
N TYR A 166 -2.20 13.89 -1.61
CA TYR A 166 -0.93 14.56 -1.34
C TYR A 166 0.27 13.60 -1.37
N GLY A 167 0.04 12.34 -1.75
CA GLY A 167 1.08 11.32 -1.89
C GLY A 167 1.42 10.54 -0.63
N PHE A 168 0.65 10.69 0.45
CA PHE A 168 0.84 9.92 1.69
C PHE A 168 0.05 8.60 1.66
N LEU A 169 0.61 7.58 2.30
CA LEU A 169 0.02 6.24 2.39
C LEU A 169 -0.94 6.11 3.58
N SER A 170 -0.74 6.92 4.61
CA SER A 170 -1.54 6.90 5.85
C SER A 170 -1.53 8.25 6.58
N MET A 171 -2.48 8.43 7.50
CA MET A 171 -2.50 9.58 8.41
C MET A 171 -1.22 9.67 9.26
N PHE A 172 -0.67 8.53 9.68
CA PHE A 172 0.57 8.48 10.45
C PHE A 172 1.76 9.06 9.68
N GLU A 173 1.83 8.83 8.36
CA GLU A 173 2.87 9.38 7.50
C GLU A 173 2.77 10.91 7.38
N VAL A 174 1.54 11.43 7.31
CA VAL A 174 1.28 12.87 7.32
C VAL A 174 1.77 13.51 8.62
N LEU A 175 1.41 12.92 9.77
CA LEU A 175 1.85 13.40 11.08
C LEU A 175 3.37 13.33 11.22
N ARG A 176 3.99 12.25 10.70
CA ARG A 176 5.45 12.11 10.67
C ARG A 176 6.12 13.15 9.77
N SER A 177 5.48 13.58 8.69
CA SER A 177 5.96 14.66 7.83
C SER A 177 5.90 16.04 8.50
N MET A 178 5.05 16.23 9.51
CA MET A 178 4.94 17.48 10.27
C MET A 178 5.38 17.32 11.73
N SER A 179 6.28 16.37 12.01
CA SER A 179 6.82 16.12 13.36
C SER A 179 7.58 17.31 13.96
N ASP A 180 7.88 18.33 13.15
CA ASP A 180 8.36 19.65 13.60
C ASP A 180 7.31 20.41 14.43
N SER A 181 6.03 20.18 14.15
CA SER A 181 4.90 20.90 14.75
C SER A 181 4.07 20.04 15.71
N VAL A 182 4.03 18.72 15.53
CA VAL A 182 3.23 17.79 16.34
C VAL A 182 4.06 16.69 16.99
N VAL A 183 3.56 16.18 18.11
CA VAL A 183 4.06 15.02 18.85
C VAL A 183 2.94 14.00 18.93
N ILE A 184 3.32 12.72 18.80
CA ILE A 184 2.41 11.60 19.00
C ILE A 184 2.77 10.98 20.35
N GLU A 185 1.86 11.05 21.31
CA GLU A 185 2.00 10.46 22.63
C GLU A 185 1.19 9.16 22.71
N GLN A 186 1.77 8.12 23.30
CA GLN A 186 1.05 6.86 23.51
C GLN A 186 0.29 6.93 24.84
N THR A 187 -1.03 6.83 24.78
CA THR A 187 -1.92 6.84 25.95
C THR A 187 -2.62 5.49 26.10
N LYS A 188 -3.28 5.27 27.25
CA LYS A 188 -4.12 4.09 27.47
C LYS A 188 -5.27 3.96 26.45
N ALA A 189 -5.68 5.07 25.84
CA ALA A 189 -6.73 5.12 24.80
C ALA A 189 -6.17 5.05 23.37
N GLY A 190 -4.85 4.93 23.19
CA GLY A 190 -4.17 4.88 21.89
C GLY A 190 -3.25 6.07 21.64
N SER A 191 -2.92 6.30 20.37
CA SER A 191 -2.01 7.37 19.94
C SER A 191 -2.71 8.73 19.98
N LEU A 192 -2.31 9.59 20.91
CA LEU A 192 -2.76 10.98 21.04
C LEU A 192 -1.86 11.90 20.24
N VAL A 193 -2.44 12.77 19.42
CA VAL A 193 -1.73 13.76 18.61
C VAL A 193 -1.84 15.11 19.30
N VAL A 194 -0.70 15.68 19.66
CA VAL A 194 -0.60 16.96 20.40
C VAL A 194 0.28 17.93 19.61
N LEU A 195 -0.09 19.20 19.57
CA LEU A 195 0.73 20.23 18.93
C LEU A 195 1.88 20.63 19.88
N ARG A 196 3.13 20.65 19.41
CA ARG A 196 4.34 20.95 20.21
C ARG A 196 4.26 22.28 20.95
N LYS A 197 3.55 23.26 20.40
CA LYS A 197 3.36 24.58 21.03
C LYS A 197 2.65 24.49 22.40
N TYR A 198 1.93 23.40 22.66
CA TYR A 198 1.23 23.14 23.92
C TYR A 198 1.95 22.17 24.86
N VAL A 199 3.13 21.64 24.47
CA VAL A 199 3.95 20.73 25.31
C VAL A 199 4.95 21.51 26.18
N ALA A 200 4.93 22.85 26.10
CA ALA A 200 5.70 23.76 26.95
C ALA A 200 4.76 24.72 27.68
N SER A 201 4.03 24.21 28.67
CA SER A 201 3.52 24.96 29.83
C SER A 201 3.41 24.03 31.01
#